data_AF-A0A1V9Y475-F1
#
_entry.id   AF-A0A1V9Y475-F1
#
_cell.length_a   1.000
_cell.length_b   1.000
_cell.length_c   1.000
_cell.angle_alpha   90.00
_cell.angle_beta   90.00
_cell.angle_gamma   90.00
#
_symmetry.space_group_name_H-M   'P 1'
#
loop_
_entity.id
_entity.type
_entity.pdbx_description
1 polymer ?
#
loop_
_entity_poly.entity_id
_entity_poly.type
_entity_poly.pdbx_seq_one_letter_code
_entity_poly.pdbx_strand_id
1 'polypeptide(L)'
;ITPWTNEYRVLFARPGEMTDKLNPRVHYIFSGGYTATIDNHGQQQWTVVTCLRESDPISSPSQVVIADEASEENIARLKEWVKSFAPDILPLVPEEEFTKFFSRRTYRGAVVECSHLQMHDWIALLGDSAHSVLPPTGEGINSGLEDTLVFGTCIEENPNAPFPLYEEKRKPDIDALLEYAIYLNTLVNCGAERVARGIFIVLEAQTSESIGKQLFGPLGVNRGPYRDIIASWKTKRAFMLNAARVFSYPIGFVISAIMFIPDLFKSKNVHSKPRDTTLKSIV
;
A
#
# COMPACT_ATOMS: atom_id res chain seq x y z
N ILE A 1 1.71 16.00 -6.28
CA ILE A 1 2.56 14.87 -5.79
C ILE A 1 2.22 14.61 -4.34
N THR A 2 1.83 13.39 -4.00
CA THR A 2 1.42 12.97 -2.65
C THR A 2 2.29 11.82 -2.18
N PRO A 3 3.12 11.96 -1.14
CA PRO A 3 3.99 10.88 -0.67
C PRO A 3 3.20 9.61 -0.34
N TRP A 4 3.83 8.44 -0.57
CA TRP A 4 3.26 7.19 -0.10
C TRP A 4 3.30 7.11 1.41
N THR A 5 2.25 6.51 1.97
CA THR A 5 2.12 6.26 3.41
C THR A 5 2.67 4.89 3.82
N ASN A 6 3.42 4.25 2.91
CA ASN A 6 4.04 2.95 3.07
C ASN A 6 5.52 3.01 2.68
N GLU A 7 6.34 2.27 3.42
CA GLU A 7 7.75 2.07 3.14
C GLU A 7 8.06 0.59 3.11
N TYR A 8 8.88 0.19 2.14
CA TYR A 8 9.16 -1.21 1.88
C TYR A 8 10.64 -1.54 1.98
N ARG A 9 10.94 -2.78 2.33
CA ARG A 9 12.28 -3.36 2.22
C ARG A 9 12.13 -4.85 1.92
N VAL A 10 13.17 -5.47 1.38
CA VAL A 10 13.06 -6.84 0.84
C VAL A 10 14.10 -7.78 1.42
N LEU A 11 13.66 -9.00 1.70
CA LEU A 11 14.48 -10.17 1.95
C LEU A 11 14.37 -11.14 0.76
N PHE A 12 15.41 -11.92 0.56
CA PHE A 12 15.48 -12.92 -0.50
C PHE A 12 15.77 -14.30 0.11
N ALA A 13 15.07 -15.32 -0.39
CA ALA A 13 15.44 -16.71 -0.14
C ALA A 13 16.62 -17.14 -1.03
N ARG A 14 17.18 -18.33 -0.81
CA ARG A 14 18.17 -18.90 -1.74
C ARG A 14 17.57 -19.10 -3.13
N PRO A 15 18.27 -18.70 -4.21
CA PRO A 15 17.87 -19.03 -5.57
C PRO A 15 17.71 -20.55 -5.75
N GLY A 16 16.62 -20.97 -6.38
CA GLY A 16 16.28 -22.37 -6.63
C GLY A 16 15.71 -23.15 -5.43
N GLU A 17 15.75 -22.59 -4.21
CA GLU A 17 15.22 -23.26 -3.02
C GLU A 17 13.73 -22.95 -2.84
N MET A 18 12.89 -23.99 -2.96
CA MET A 18 11.42 -23.89 -2.89
C MET A 18 10.87 -24.63 -1.68
N THR A 19 9.60 -24.35 -1.34
CA THR A 19 8.84 -25.05 -0.30
C THR A 19 7.60 -25.68 -0.91
N ASP A 20 7.30 -26.93 -0.53
CA ASP A 20 6.11 -27.64 -1.01
C ASP A 20 4.80 -27.10 -0.42
N LYS A 21 4.90 -26.21 0.59
CA LYS A 21 3.76 -25.62 1.27
C LYS A 21 3.15 -24.43 0.51
N LEU A 22 3.90 -23.80 -0.38
CA LEU A 22 3.48 -22.63 -1.12
C LEU A 22 3.60 -22.88 -2.61
N ASN A 23 2.64 -22.37 -3.37
CA ASN A 23 2.67 -22.43 -4.81
C ASN A 23 3.50 -21.25 -5.34
N PRO A 24 4.64 -21.48 -6.02
CA PRO A 24 5.48 -20.38 -6.52
C PRO A 24 4.79 -19.50 -7.57
N ARG A 25 3.68 -19.97 -8.16
CA ARG A 25 2.88 -19.17 -9.12
C ARG A 25 1.91 -18.20 -8.46
N VAL A 26 1.82 -18.19 -7.13
CA VAL A 26 0.87 -17.37 -6.37
C VAL A 26 1.60 -16.22 -5.69
N HIS A 27 1.05 -15.01 -5.83
CA HIS A 27 1.47 -13.84 -5.08
C HIS A 27 0.67 -13.81 -3.77
N TYR A 28 1.33 -14.01 -2.64
CA TYR A 28 0.69 -14.06 -1.32
C TYR A 28 0.80 -12.69 -0.64
N ILE A 29 -0.34 -12.07 -0.33
CA ILE A 29 -0.41 -10.77 0.33
C ILE A 29 -0.93 -10.97 1.75
N PHE A 30 -0.30 -10.33 2.74
CA PHE A 30 -0.66 -10.45 4.16
C PHE A 30 -0.49 -9.12 4.90
N SER A 31 -0.93 -9.09 6.15
CA SER A 31 -0.76 -7.92 7.01
C SER A 31 0.72 -7.74 7.39
N GLY A 32 1.42 -6.89 6.65
CA GLY A 32 2.84 -6.56 6.88
C GLY A 32 3.72 -6.67 5.64
N GLY A 33 3.18 -7.12 4.50
CA GLY A 33 3.95 -7.29 3.28
C GLY A 33 3.34 -8.25 2.28
N TYR A 34 4.19 -8.82 1.44
CA TYR A 34 3.83 -9.92 0.55
C TYR A 34 5.04 -10.83 0.27
N THR A 35 4.77 -12.01 -0.27
CA THR A 35 5.79 -12.90 -0.84
C THR A 35 5.38 -13.41 -2.22
N ALA A 36 6.35 -13.42 -3.13
CA ALA A 36 6.21 -13.93 -4.48
C ALA A 36 7.59 -14.39 -4.98
N THR A 37 7.60 -15.28 -5.97
CA THR A 37 8.84 -15.66 -6.63
C THR A 37 9.20 -14.69 -7.76
N ILE A 38 10.48 -14.41 -7.92
CA ILE A 38 11.06 -13.73 -9.08
C ILE A 38 11.97 -14.68 -9.85
N ASP A 39 12.27 -14.36 -11.11
CA ASP A 39 13.37 -15.01 -11.82
C ASP A 39 14.70 -14.39 -11.39
N ASN A 40 15.67 -15.23 -11.06
CA ASN A 40 17.04 -14.87 -10.77
C ASN A 40 17.96 -15.76 -11.61
N HIS A 41 18.34 -15.27 -12.79
CA HIS A 41 19.21 -15.96 -13.74
C HIS A 41 18.72 -17.38 -14.10
N GLY A 42 17.42 -17.52 -14.35
CA GLY A 42 16.79 -18.80 -14.70
C GLY A 42 16.45 -19.69 -13.50
N GLN A 43 16.71 -19.24 -12.27
CA GLN A 43 16.25 -19.90 -11.06
C GLN A 43 15.14 -19.08 -10.40
N GLN A 44 14.07 -19.73 -9.96
CA GLN A 44 13.07 -19.05 -9.14
C GLN A 44 13.66 -18.70 -7.78
N GLN A 45 13.31 -17.53 -7.24
CA GLN A 45 13.74 -17.08 -5.93
C GLN A 45 12.57 -16.44 -5.19
N TRP A 46 12.28 -16.90 -3.97
CA TRP A 46 11.29 -16.25 -3.13
C TRP A 46 11.79 -14.88 -2.65
N THR A 47 10.90 -13.91 -2.69
CA THR A 47 11.09 -12.59 -2.07
C THR A 47 10.13 -12.43 -0.91
N VAL A 48 10.56 -11.78 0.16
CA VAL A 48 9.67 -11.31 1.22
C VAL A 48 9.77 -9.80 1.27
N VAL A 49 8.74 -9.12 0.78
CA VAL A 49 8.66 -7.67 0.80
C VAL A 49 7.96 -7.26 2.08
N THR A 50 8.70 -6.64 2.99
CA THR A 50 8.19 -6.10 4.24
C THR A 50 7.66 -4.69 4.02
N CYS A 51 6.63 -4.30 4.79
CA CYS A 51 5.96 -3.03 4.68
C CYS A 51 5.75 -2.41 6.07
N LEU A 52 6.22 -1.17 6.23
CA LEU A 52 5.88 -0.27 7.31
C LEU A 52 4.84 0.72 6.81
N ARG A 53 3.75 0.91 7.56
CA ARG A 53 2.77 1.97 7.29
C ARG A 53 2.96 3.12 8.26
N GLU A 54 2.75 4.35 7.83
CA GLU A 54 2.83 5.52 8.71
C GLU A 54 1.78 5.50 9.83
N SER A 55 0.67 4.77 9.65
CA SER A 55 -0.33 4.53 10.70
C SER A 55 0.09 3.51 11.76
N ASP A 56 1.18 2.76 11.52
CA ASP A 56 1.59 1.70 12.44
C ASP A 56 2.25 2.32 13.69
N PRO A 57 1.91 1.87 14.91
CA PRO A 57 2.46 2.44 16.13
C PRO A 57 3.97 2.20 16.21
N ILE A 58 4.67 3.02 17.03
CA ILE A 58 6.11 2.87 17.29
C ILE A 58 6.44 1.51 17.94
N SER A 59 5.48 0.89 18.63
CA SER A 59 5.62 -0.46 19.16
C SER A 59 5.43 -1.58 18.12
N SER A 60 5.05 -1.25 16.89
CA SER A 60 4.81 -2.23 15.83
C SER A 60 6.11 -2.94 15.44
N PRO A 61 6.10 -4.27 15.23
CA PRO A 61 7.25 -4.99 14.68
C PRO A 61 7.72 -4.45 13.33
N SER A 62 6.81 -3.86 12.54
CA SER A 62 7.13 -3.25 11.23
C SER A 62 8.13 -2.09 11.30
N GLN A 63 8.37 -1.48 12.46
CA GLN A 63 9.37 -0.43 12.62
C GLN A 63 10.79 -0.91 12.28
N VAL A 64 11.05 -2.23 12.28
CA VAL A 64 12.33 -2.81 11.84
C VAL A 64 12.63 -2.53 10.36
N VAL A 65 11.62 -2.22 9.53
CA VAL A 65 11.80 -1.87 8.11
C VAL A 65 12.70 -0.65 7.92
N ILE A 66 12.65 0.31 8.84
CA ILE A 66 13.40 1.58 8.75
C ILE A 66 14.65 1.62 9.61
N ALA A 67 14.91 0.58 10.40
CA ALA A 67 16.18 0.46 11.11
C ALA A 67 17.33 0.37 10.10
N ASP A 68 18.46 0.99 10.41
CA ASP A 68 19.66 1.06 9.57
C ASP A 68 20.80 0.18 10.09
N GLU A 69 20.70 -0.29 11.33
CA GLU A 69 21.70 -1.14 11.96
C GLU A 69 21.29 -2.62 12.01
N ALA A 70 22.20 -3.50 11.58
CA ALA A 70 22.07 -4.95 11.71
C ALA A 70 22.51 -5.46 13.10
N SER A 71 21.95 -4.88 14.17
CA SER A 71 22.20 -5.34 15.54
C SER A 71 21.56 -6.72 15.78
N GLU A 72 22.07 -7.47 16.76
CA GLU A 72 21.51 -8.77 17.14
C GLU A 72 20.01 -8.66 17.50
N GLU A 73 19.61 -7.57 18.16
CA GLU A 73 18.21 -7.28 18.49
C GLU A 73 17.37 -7.07 17.23
N ASN A 74 17.82 -6.24 16.29
CA ASN A 74 17.07 -5.93 15.07
C ASN A 74 16.92 -7.17 14.17
N ILE A 75 17.97 -7.98 14.06
CA ILE A 75 17.93 -9.26 13.32
C ILE A 75 16.91 -10.21 13.97
N ALA A 76 16.94 -10.35 15.31
CA ALA A 76 15.99 -11.19 16.03
C ALA A 76 14.54 -10.72 15.82
N ARG A 77 14.29 -9.40 15.93
CA ARG A 77 12.97 -8.80 15.70
C ARG A 77 12.49 -8.99 14.27
N LEU A 78 13.37 -8.85 13.27
CA LEU A 78 13.04 -9.11 11.86
C LEU A 78 12.65 -10.57 11.65
N LYS A 79 13.43 -11.52 12.17
CA LYS A 79 13.13 -12.96 12.07
C LYS A 79 11.80 -13.32 12.72
N GLU A 80 11.54 -12.84 13.93
CA GLU A 80 10.29 -13.09 14.65
C GLU A 80 9.10 -12.50 13.89
N TRP A 81 9.24 -11.27 13.38
CA TRP A 81 8.18 -10.64 12.61
C TRP A 81 7.90 -11.38 11.30
N VAL A 82 8.93 -11.72 10.52
CA VAL A 82 8.77 -12.53 9.29
C VAL A 82 8.14 -13.88 9.60
N LYS A 83 8.51 -14.53 10.71
CA LYS A 83 7.88 -15.79 11.16
C LYS A 83 6.37 -15.64 11.37
N SER A 84 5.90 -14.49 11.83
CA SER A 84 4.48 -14.25 12.13
C SER A 84 3.57 -14.21 10.90
N PHE A 85 4.10 -13.88 9.71
CA PHE A 85 3.29 -13.74 8.49
C PHE A 85 3.78 -14.58 7.30
N ALA A 86 5.05 -14.97 7.26
CA ALA A 86 5.65 -15.82 6.22
C ALA A 86 6.53 -16.94 6.83
N PRO A 87 5.97 -17.78 7.74
CA PRO A 87 6.72 -18.81 8.45
C PRO A 87 7.35 -19.85 7.52
N ASP A 88 6.74 -20.12 6.37
CA ASP A 88 7.20 -21.15 5.43
C ASP A 88 8.31 -20.66 4.48
N ILE A 89 8.50 -19.34 4.38
CA ILE A 89 9.62 -18.75 3.62
C ILE A 89 10.84 -18.53 4.52
N LEU A 90 10.64 -18.25 5.81
CA LEU A 90 11.73 -17.96 6.76
C LEU A 90 12.89 -18.97 6.72
N PRO A 91 12.67 -20.31 6.67
CA PRO A 91 13.76 -21.28 6.61
C PRO A 91 14.61 -21.21 5.33
N LEU A 92 14.03 -20.68 4.24
CA LEU A 92 14.67 -20.54 2.94
C LEU A 92 15.55 -19.27 2.85
N VAL A 93 15.41 -18.35 3.82
CA VAL A 93 16.19 -17.11 3.89
C VAL A 93 17.57 -17.41 4.49
N PRO A 94 18.67 -17.15 3.75
CA PRO A 94 20.02 -17.27 4.29
C PRO A 94 20.28 -16.38 5.49
N GLU A 95 21.16 -16.80 6.39
CA GLU A 95 21.49 -16.02 7.58
C GLU A 95 22.06 -14.64 7.21
N GLU A 96 22.92 -14.59 6.18
CA GLU A 96 23.51 -13.36 5.67
C GLU A 96 22.49 -12.37 5.08
N GLU A 97 21.29 -12.84 4.67
CA GLU A 97 20.25 -11.97 4.13
C GLU A 97 19.62 -11.09 5.21
N PHE A 98 19.58 -11.54 6.47
CA PHE A 98 19.10 -10.72 7.58
C PHE A 98 20.04 -9.55 7.89
N THR A 99 21.36 -9.73 7.74
CA THR A 99 22.31 -8.62 7.86
C THR A 99 22.19 -7.69 6.65
N LYS A 100 22.15 -8.22 5.43
CA LYS A 100 22.03 -7.42 4.20
C LYS A 100 20.75 -6.60 4.14
N PHE A 101 19.66 -7.06 4.75
CA PHE A 101 18.40 -6.33 4.85
C PHE A 101 18.62 -4.88 5.31
N PHE A 102 19.36 -4.67 6.39
CA PHE A 102 19.58 -3.32 6.96
C PHE A 102 20.49 -2.44 6.10
N SER A 103 21.36 -3.04 5.28
CA SER A 103 22.17 -2.30 4.30
C SER A 103 21.39 -1.87 3.05
N ARG A 104 20.21 -2.47 2.79
CA ARG A 104 19.39 -2.12 1.63
C ARG A 104 18.59 -0.86 1.92
N ARG A 105 18.69 0.11 1.00
CA ARG A 105 17.83 1.30 1.02
C ARG A 105 16.37 0.86 1.04
N THR A 106 15.60 1.49 1.91
CA THR A 106 14.15 1.36 1.88
C THR A 106 13.58 1.96 0.61
N TYR A 107 12.42 1.46 0.20
CA TYR A 107 11.69 1.94 -0.96
C TYR A 107 10.47 2.74 -0.51
N ARG A 108 10.45 4.01 -0.93
CA ARG A 108 9.33 4.95 -0.82
C ARG A 108 9.13 5.63 -2.16
N GLY A 109 7.94 6.18 -2.36
CA GLY A 109 7.58 6.91 -3.57
C GLY A 109 6.50 7.94 -3.28
N ALA A 110 5.87 8.43 -4.35
CA ALA A 110 4.76 9.33 -4.25
C ALA A 110 3.74 9.01 -5.35
N VAL A 111 2.47 9.25 -5.05
CA VAL A 111 1.43 9.32 -6.06
C VAL A 111 1.63 10.62 -6.85
N VAL A 112 1.78 10.52 -8.16
CA VAL A 112 1.94 11.66 -9.07
C VAL A 112 0.64 11.84 -9.85
N GLU A 113 0.20 13.08 -9.93
CA GLU A 113 -0.96 13.49 -10.72
C GLU A 113 -0.48 14.58 -11.68
N CYS A 114 -0.77 14.38 -12.96
CA CYS A 114 -0.55 15.35 -14.01
C CYS A 114 -1.91 15.80 -14.56
N SER A 115 -2.14 17.11 -14.64
CA SER A 115 -3.37 17.66 -15.19
C SER A 115 -3.50 17.42 -16.69
N HIS A 116 -2.37 17.32 -17.39
CA HIS A 116 -2.27 17.03 -18.82
C HIS A 116 -1.23 15.92 -19.05
N LEU A 117 -1.49 15.09 -20.05
CA LEU A 117 -0.59 14.03 -20.52
C LEU A 117 0.22 14.47 -21.73
N GLN A 118 -0.13 15.59 -22.35
CA GLN A 118 0.61 16.15 -23.48
C GLN A 118 0.82 17.64 -23.34
N MET A 119 1.81 18.16 -24.06
CA MET A 119 2.01 19.60 -24.18
C MET A 119 2.48 19.98 -25.59
N HIS A 120 1.79 20.96 -26.17
CA HIS A 120 2.15 21.64 -27.42
C HIS A 120 2.40 20.71 -28.63
N ASP A 121 1.78 19.52 -28.66
CA ASP A 121 1.95 18.55 -29.75
C ASP A 121 3.40 18.07 -29.99
N TRP A 122 4.28 18.18 -28.98
CA TRP A 122 5.65 17.63 -29.05
C TRP A 122 6.13 16.93 -27.78
N ILE A 123 5.37 17.00 -26.68
CA ILE A 123 5.62 16.24 -25.45
C ILE A 123 4.43 15.34 -25.15
N ALA A 124 4.71 14.08 -24.79
CA ALA A 124 3.77 13.17 -24.16
C ALA A 124 4.38 12.62 -22.86
N LEU A 125 3.56 12.47 -21.83
CA LEU A 125 3.87 11.84 -20.55
C LEU A 125 3.18 10.47 -20.48
N LEU A 126 3.94 9.46 -20.10
CA LEU A 126 3.51 8.06 -20.00
C LEU A 126 4.09 7.41 -18.73
N GLY A 127 3.39 6.40 -18.21
CA GLY A 127 3.76 5.68 -16.99
C GLY A 127 3.95 6.60 -15.79
N ASP A 128 4.97 6.34 -14.98
CA ASP A 128 5.24 7.08 -13.74
C ASP A 128 5.44 8.59 -13.93
N SER A 129 5.86 9.04 -15.13
CA SER A 129 5.99 10.46 -15.45
C SER A 129 4.65 11.19 -15.53
N ALA A 130 3.56 10.46 -15.82
CA ALA A 130 2.20 10.96 -15.91
C ALA A 130 1.36 10.62 -14.67
N HIS A 131 1.52 9.40 -14.13
CA HIS A 131 0.62 8.85 -13.11
C HIS A 131 1.28 7.80 -12.23
N SER A 132 2.39 8.13 -11.55
CA SER A 132 2.95 7.21 -10.57
C SER A 132 1.91 6.85 -9.49
N VAL A 133 1.69 5.55 -9.29
CA VAL A 133 0.77 4.98 -8.30
C VAL A 133 1.52 4.13 -7.29
N LEU A 134 0.91 3.88 -6.12
CA LEU A 134 1.52 3.04 -5.08
C LEU A 134 1.45 1.53 -5.42
N PRO A 135 2.40 0.71 -4.96
CA PRO A 135 2.47 -0.72 -5.28
C PRO A 135 1.20 -1.53 -4.98
N PRO A 136 0.41 -1.24 -3.92
CA PRO A 136 -0.87 -1.90 -3.67
C PRO A 136 -1.91 -1.81 -4.79
N THR A 137 -1.76 -0.89 -5.74
CA THR A 137 -2.62 -0.87 -6.94
C THR A 137 -2.39 -2.08 -7.83
N GLY A 138 -1.15 -2.62 -7.85
CA GLY A 138 -0.77 -3.70 -8.77
C GLY A 138 -0.56 -3.28 -10.22
N GLU A 139 -0.82 -2.02 -10.55
CA GLU A 139 -1.01 -1.61 -11.94
C GLU A 139 0.08 -0.72 -12.50
N GLY A 140 1.06 -0.24 -11.72
CA GLY A 140 2.02 0.77 -12.20
C GLY A 140 2.73 0.42 -13.53
N ILE A 141 3.27 -0.79 -13.65
CA ILE A 141 3.90 -1.25 -14.90
C ILE A 141 2.84 -1.51 -15.98
N ASN A 142 1.72 -2.16 -15.63
CA ASN A 142 0.67 -2.52 -16.58
C ASN A 142 0.01 -1.28 -17.20
N SER A 143 -0.32 -0.28 -16.38
CA SER A 143 -0.92 0.97 -16.83
C SER A 143 0.04 1.78 -17.68
N GLY A 144 1.34 1.80 -17.33
CA GLY A 144 2.37 2.45 -18.14
C GLY A 144 2.60 1.77 -19.49
N LEU A 145 2.54 0.44 -19.57
CA LEU A 145 2.59 -0.29 -20.83
C LEU A 145 1.32 -0.09 -21.66
N GLU A 146 0.16 -0.01 -21.01
CA GLU A 146 -1.09 0.30 -21.70
C GLU A 146 -1.09 1.73 -22.25
N ASP A 147 -0.43 2.69 -21.59
CA ASP A 147 -0.23 4.03 -22.16
C ASP A 147 0.53 4.00 -23.48
N THR A 148 1.62 3.22 -23.56
CA THR A 148 2.44 3.15 -24.77
C THR A 148 1.66 2.53 -25.92
N LEU A 149 0.86 1.52 -25.61
CA LEU A 149 -0.07 0.91 -26.57
C LEU A 149 -1.10 1.92 -27.07
N VAL A 150 -1.80 2.61 -26.17
CA VAL A 150 -2.83 3.59 -26.54
C VAL A 150 -2.22 4.74 -27.34
N PHE A 151 -1.05 5.25 -26.94
CA PHE A 151 -0.35 6.31 -27.67
C PHE A 151 0.07 5.85 -29.07
N GLY A 152 0.63 4.64 -29.19
CA GLY A 152 0.95 4.02 -30.49
C GLY A 152 -0.26 3.94 -31.42
N THR A 153 -1.39 3.45 -30.91
CA THR A 153 -2.66 3.41 -31.65
C THR A 153 -3.13 4.81 -32.08
N CYS A 154 -2.99 5.83 -31.21
CA CYS A 154 -3.36 7.21 -31.57
C CYS A 154 -2.48 7.78 -32.70
N ILE A 155 -1.19 7.42 -32.74
CA ILE A 155 -0.27 7.79 -33.83
C ILE A 155 -0.74 7.17 -35.14
N GLU A 156 -1.16 5.91 -35.14
CA GLU A 156 -1.65 5.22 -36.33
C GLU A 156 -3.00 5.79 -36.80
N GLU A 157 -3.92 6.06 -35.87
CA GLU A 157 -5.27 6.55 -36.19
C GLU A 157 -5.30 8.02 -36.65
N ASN A 158 -4.51 8.88 -36.02
CA ASN A 158 -4.48 10.31 -36.33
C ASN A 158 -3.06 10.89 -36.29
N PRO A 159 -2.24 10.61 -37.32
CA PRO A 159 -0.84 11.07 -37.37
C PRO A 159 -0.65 12.59 -37.27
N ASN A 160 -1.67 13.37 -37.63
CA ASN A 160 -1.60 14.84 -37.61
C ASN A 160 -1.89 15.45 -36.23
N ALA A 161 -2.56 14.71 -35.34
CA ALA A 161 -2.87 15.16 -33.99
C ALA A 161 -2.96 13.97 -33.00
N PRO A 162 -1.88 13.20 -32.82
CA PRO A 162 -1.92 12.01 -31.97
C PRO A 162 -1.88 12.36 -30.48
N PHE A 163 -1.28 13.50 -30.10
CA PHE A 163 -1.15 13.92 -28.71
C PHE A 163 -2.49 14.28 -28.07
N PRO A 164 -3.34 15.14 -28.67
CA PRO A 164 -4.65 15.44 -28.09
C PRO A 164 -5.57 14.21 -28.06
N LEU A 165 -5.49 13.37 -29.10
CA LEU A 165 -6.25 12.12 -29.16
C LEU A 165 -5.84 11.14 -28.04
N TYR A 166 -4.54 11.04 -27.76
CA TYR A 166 -4.03 10.25 -26.64
C TYR A 166 -4.51 10.79 -25.29
N GLU A 167 -4.44 12.11 -25.07
CA GLU A 167 -4.95 12.70 -23.83
C GLU A 167 -6.45 12.42 -23.66
N GLU A 168 -7.26 12.65 -24.70
CA GLU A 168 -8.70 12.37 -24.69
C GLU A 168 -9.00 10.91 -24.35
N LYS A 169 -8.29 9.98 -25.03
CA LYS A 169 -8.51 8.55 -24.84
C LYS A 169 -8.01 8.06 -23.50
N ARG A 170 -6.87 8.53 -22.99
CA ARG A 170 -6.18 7.90 -21.86
C ARG A 170 -6.44 8.57 -20.51
N LYS A 171 -6.63 9.90 -20.49
CA LYS A 171 -6.77 10.66 -19.24
C LYS A 171 -7.85 10.14 -18.29
N PRO A 172 -9.05 9.72 -18.74
CA PRO A 172 -10.07 9.26 -17.80
C PRO A 172 -9.72 7.93 -17.11
N ASP A 173 -8.92 7.08 -17.73
CA ASP A 173 -8.42 5.85 -17.10
C ASP A 173 -7.35 6.14 -16.05
N ILE A 174 -6.45 7.08 -16.36
CA ILE A 174 -5.43 7.56 -15.44
C ILE A 174 -6.05 8.23 -14.22
N ASP A 175 -7.06 9.09 -14.42
CA ASP A 175 -7.77 9.76 -13.32
C ASP A 175 -8.49 8.77 -12.42
N ALA A 176 -9.07 7.73 -13.01
CA ALA A 176 -9.70 6.67 -12.25
C ALA A 176 -8.65 5.91 -11.41
N LEU A 177 -7.52 5.51 -12.00
CA LEU A 177 -6.43 4.86 -11.27
C LEU A 177 -5.89 5.73 -10.14
N LEU A 178 -5.74 7.03 -10.38
CA LEU A 178 -5.32 7.98 -9.38
C LEU A 178 -6.28 8.02 -8.19
N GLU A 179 -7.59 8.05 -8.44
CA GLU A 179 -8.59 8.02 -7.36
C GLU A 179 -8.47 6.75 -6.51
N TYR A 180 -8.28 5.60 -7.17
CA TYR A 180 -8.06 4.34 -6.47
C TYR A 180 -6.76 4.35 -5.65
N ALA A 181 -5.67 4.87 -6.23
CA ALA A 181 -4.39 5.03 -5.57
C ALA A 181 -4.49 5.93 -4.32
N ILE A 182 -5.19 7.07 -4.43
CA ILE A 182 -5.43 7.98 -3.30
C ILE A 182 -6.23 7.28 -2.20
N TYR A 183 -7.26 6.50 -2.56
CA TYR A 183 -8.03 5.74 -1.56
C TYR A 183 -7.17 4.74 -0.78
N LEU A 184 -6.29 4.02 -1.48
CA LEU A 184 -5.36 3.06 -0.88
C LEU A 184 -4.28 3.75 -0.04
N ASN A 185 -3.85 4.94 -0.44
CA ASN A 185 -2.84 5.74 0.27
C ASN A 185 -3.41 6.47 1.50
N THR A 186 -4.73 6.54 1.65
CA THR A 186 -5.39 7.28 2.75
C THR A 186 -5.14 6.63 4.11
N LEU A 187 -4.51 7.36 5.03
CA LEU A 187 -4.33 6.94 6.42
C LEU A 187 -5.66 6.92 7.17
N VAL A 188 -5.88 5.84 7.94
CA VAL A 188 -7.10 5.64 8.73
C VAL A 188 -6.74 5.41 10.19
N ASN A 189 -6.86 6.48 10.98
CA ASN A 189 -6.49 6.47 12.40
C ASN A 189 -7.64 6.01 13.31
N CYS A 190 -8.88 6.01 12.82
CA CYS A 190 -10.04 5.56 13.58
C CYS A 190 -10.20 4.03 13.47
N GLY A 191 -10.19 3.33 14.62
CA GLY A 191 -10.38 1.88 14.68
C GLY A 191 -11.71 1.42 14.05
N ALA A 192 -12.79 2.17 14.24
CA ALA A 192 -14.08 1.87 13.64
C ALA A 192 -14.05 1.93 12.10
N GLU A 193 -13.38 2.94 11.53
CA GLU A 193 -13.23 3.06 10.07
C GLU A 193 -12.31 1.96 9.51
N ARG A 194 -11.28 1.52 10.25
CA ARG A 194 -10.47 0.35 9.87
C ARG A 194 -11.32 -0.91 9.78
N VAL A 195 -12.21 -1.13 10.76
CA VAL A 195 -13.16 -2.25 10.74
C VAL A 195 -14.14 -2.11 9.57
N ALA A 196 -14.71 -0.93 9.34
CA ALA A 196 -15.61 -0.67 8.22
C ALA A 196 -14.96 -1.00 6.87
N ARG A 197 -13.73 -0.56 6.66
CA ARG A 197 -12.96 -0.84 5.44
C ARG A 197 -12.61 -2.32 5.30
N GLY A 198 -12.28 -3.01 6.40
CA GLY A 198 -12.08 -4.45 6.40
C GLY A 198 -13.32 -5.22 5.94
N ILE A 199 -14.49 -4.88 6.49
CA ILE A 199 -15.78 -5.45 6.08
C ILE A 199 -16.04 -5.16 4.60
N PHE A 200 -15.84 -3.91 4.16
CA PHE A 200 -16.00 -3.52 2.77
C PHE A 200 -15.12 -4.36 1.83
N ILE A 201 -13.83 -4.52 2.13
CA ILE A 201 -12.90 -5.32 1.30
C ILE A 201 -13.38 -6.76 1.16
N VAL A 202 -13.85 -7.38 2.25
CA VAL A 202 -14.37 -8.76 2.22
C VAL A 202 -15.62 -8.87 1.36
N LEU A 203 -16.58 -7.96 1.53
CA LEU A 203 -17.82 -7.95 0.74
C LEU A 203 -17.54 -7.67 -0.74
N GLU A 204 -16.66 -6.72 -1.03
CA GLU A 204 -16.29 -6.33 -2.39
C GLU A 204 -15.61 -7.49 -3.11
N ALA A 205 -14.69 -8.20 -2.45
CA ALA A 205 -14.00 -9.36 -3.01
C ALA A 205 -14.94 -10.52 -3.40
N GLN A 206 -16.09 -10.64 -2.73
CA GLN A 206 -17.11 -11.65 -3.04
C GLN A 206 -17.93 -11.32 -4.30
N THR A 207 -17.94 -10.06 -4.75
CA THR A 207 -18.64 -9.68 -5.98
C THR A 207 -18.00 -10.30 -7.22
N SER A 208 -18.81 -10.59 -8.25
CA SER A 208 -18.32 -11.12 -9.54
C SER A 208 -17.36 -10.15 -10.22
N GLU A 209 -17.65 -8.86 -10.14
CA GLU A 209 -16.85 -7.77 -10.72
C GLU A 209 -15.97 -7.07 -9.68
N SER A 210 -15.38 -7.83 -8.74
CA SER A 210 -14.52 -7.22 -7.73
C SER A 210 -13.32 -6.54 -8.38
N ILE A 211 -12.88 -5.40 -7.83
CA ILE A 211 -11.71 -4.68 -8.35
C ILE A 211 -10.47 -5.60 -8.31
N GLY A 212 -10.36 -6.44 -7.27
CA GLY A 212 -9.30 -7.44 -7.17
C GLY A 212 -9.32 -8.45 -8.32
N LYS A 213 -10.49 -8.93 -8.74
CA LYS A 213 -10.61 -9.86 -9.87
C LYS A 213 -10.39 -9.17 -11.21
N GLN A 214 -10.78 -7.91 -11.33
CA GLN A 214 -10.67 -7.13 -12.57
C GLN A 214 -9.25 -6.61 -12.83
N LEU A 215 -8.48 -6.31 -11.78
CA LEU A 215 -7.10 -5.84 -11.91
C LEU A 215 -6.09 -6.98 -11.82
N PHE A 216 -6.35 -8.01 -11.02
CA PHE A 216 -5.38 -9.07 -10.76
C PHE A 216 -5.82 -10.44 -11.28
N GLY A 217 -4.83 -11.26 -11.64
CA GLY A 217 -5.03 -12.66 -12.01
C GLY A 217 -5.59 -12.84 -13.43
N PRO A 218 -6.13 -14.03 -13.75
CA PRO A 218 -6.48 -14.40 -15.13
C PRO A 218 -7.57 -13.52 -15.76
N LEU A 219 -8.47 -12.96 -14.94
CA LEU A 219 -9.54 -12.08 -15.40
C LEU A 219 -9.01 -10.68 -15.76
N GLY A 220 -7.90 -10.25 -15.14
CA GLY A 220 -7.24 -8.98 -15.45
C GLY A 220 -6.66 -8.91 -16.87
N VAL A 221 -6.43 -10.06 -17.53
CA VAL A 221 -5.85 -10.11 -18.89
C VAL A 221 -6.79 -9.52 -19.94
N ASN A 222 -8.10 -9.73 -19.79
CA ASN A 222 -9.13 -9.24 -20.71
C ASN A 222 -10.01 -8.17 -20.06
N ARG A 223 -9.45 -7.40 -19.11
CA ARG A 223 -10.18 -6.40 -18.37
C ARG A 223 -10.67 -5.27 -19.26
N GLY A 224 -11.72 -4.60 -18.84
CA GLY A 224 -12.14 -3.33 -19.45
C GLY A 224 -11.19 -2.16 -19.12
N PRO A 225 -11.50 -0.96 -19.63
CA PRO A 225 -10.79 0.26 -19.25
C PRO A 225 -10.82 0.50 -17.74
N TYR A 226 -9.75 1.08 -17.17
CA TYR A 226 -9.69 1.36 -15.74
C TYR A 226 -10.85 2.25 -15.26
N ARG A 227 -11.30 3.21 -16.08
CA ARG A 227 -12.42 4.09 -15.73
C ARG A 227 -13.70 3.33 -15.38
N ASP A 228 -13.99 2.24 -16.10
CA ASP A 228 -15.22 1.48 -15.93
C ASP A 228 -15.13 0.57 -14.70
N ILE A 229 -13.98 -0.10 -14.54
CA ILE A 229 -13.67 -0.95 -13.39
C ILE A 229 -13.78 -0.13 -12.10
N ILE A 230 -13.16 1.05 -12.08
CA ILE A 230 -13.10 1.90 -10.91
C ILE A 230 -14.43 2.61 -10.68
N ALA A 231 -15.20 2.97 -11.72
CA ALA A 231 -16.56 3.47 -11.56
C ALA A 231 -17.48 2.43 -10.89
N SER A 232 -17.41 1.16 -11.30
CA SER A 232 -18.13 0.06 -10.65
C SER A 232 -17.70 -0.10 -9.18
N TRP A 233 -16.40 -0.12 -8.94
CA TRP A 233 -15.84 -0.19 -7.59
C TRP A 233 -16.26 1.00 -6.70
N LYS A 234 -16.28 2.23 -7.22
CA LYS A 234 -16.72 3.43 -6.51
C LYS A 234 -18.19 3.32 -6.09
N THR A 235 -19.04 2.84 -6.99
CA THR A 235 -20.47 2.63 -6.70
C THR A 235 -20.65 1.62 -5.57
N LYS A 236 -19.95 0.48 -5.65
CA LYS A 236 -19.94 -0.54 -4.59
C LYS A 236 -19.43 0.03 -3.27
N ARG A 237 -18.32 0.78 -3.30
CA ARG A 237 -17.74 1.45 -2.13
C ARG A 237 -18.75 2.41 -1.48
N ALA A 238 -19.40 3.26 -2.26
CA ALA A 238 -20.35 4.24 -1.74
C ALA A 238 -21.50 3.58 -0.99
N PHE A 239 -21.95 2.40 -1.43
CA PHE A 239 -22.99 1.65 -0.75
C PHE A 239 -22.44 0.81 0.42
N MET A 240 -21.54 -0.13 0.12
CA MET A 240 -21.07 -1.15 1.05
C MET A 240 -20.24 -0.59 2.20
N LEU A 241 -19.37 0.40 1.94
CA LEU A 241 -18.57 1.01 3.01
C LEU A 241 -19.45 1.80 3.96
N ASN A 242 -20.43 2.55 3.45
CA ASN A 242 -21.36 3.29 4.30
C ASN A 242 -22.26 2.33 5.10
N ALA A 243 -22.73 1.23 4.52
CA ALA A 243 -23.39 0.17 5.27
C ALA A 243 -22.50 -0.39 6.38
N ALA A 244 -21.22 -0.69 6.09
CA ALA A 244 -20.27 -1.17 7.09
C ALA A 244 -20.01 -0.16 8.22
N ARG A 245 -20.07 1.15 7.94
CA ARG A 245 -19.96 2.22 8.95
C ARG A 245 -21.15 2.23 9.90
N VAL A 246 -22.37 1.97 9.42
CA VAL A 246 -23.57 1.87 10.27
C VAL A 246 -23.39 0.82 11.38
N PHE A 247 -22.68 -0.29 11.08
CA PHE A 247 -22.39 -1.33 12.07
C PHE A 247 -21.19 -1.01 12.97
N SER A 248 -20.09 -0.54 12.39
CA SER A 248 -18.82 -0.38 13.11
C SER A 248 -18.72 0.88 13.96
N TYR A 249 -19.35 1.98 13.55
CA TYR A 249 -19.22 3.27 14.24
C TYR A 249 -19.90 3.31 15.62
N PRO A 250 -21.13 2.78 15.80
CA PRO A 250 -21.75 2.74 17.13
C PRO A 250 -20.92 1.94 18.13
N ILE A 251 -20.36 0.79 17.71
CA ILE A 251 -19.48 -0.03 18.55
C ILE A 251 -18.21 0.75 18.90
N GLY A 252 -17.59 1.39 17.90
CA GLY A 252 -16.42 2.24 18.11
C GLY A 252 -16.67 3.38 19.09
N PHE A 253 -17.84 4.02 19.02
CA PHE A 253 -18.26 5.06 19.95
C PHE A 253 -18.36 4.54 21.38
N VAL A 254 -19.00 3.38 21.59
CA VAL A 254 -19.13 2.75 22.91
C VAL A 254 -17.74 2.40 23.48
N ILE A 255 -16.86 1.79 22.69
CA ILE A 255 -15.49 1.45 23.12
C ILE A 255 -14.73 2.72 23.50
N SER A 256 -14.79 3.76 22.68
CA SER A 256 -14.14 5.04 22.97
C SER A 256 -14.68 5.66 24.26
N ALA A 257 -15.99 5.64 24.48
CA ALA A 257 -16.60 6.15 25.71
C ALA A 257 -16.08 5.37 26.94
N ILE A 258 -16.04 4.04 26.87
CA ILE A 258 -15.52 3.20 27.97
C ILE A 258 -14.05 3.48 28.26
N MET A 259 -13.21 3.66 27.23
CA MET A 259 -11.78 3.93 27.42
C MET A 259 -11.50 5.32 28.02
N PHE A 260 -12.36 6.31 27.76
CA PHE A 260 -12.18 7.68 28.27
C PHE A 260 -12.87 7.94 29.63
N ILE A 261 -13.84 7.11 30.04
CA ILE A 261 -14.51 7.25 31.35
C ILE A 261 -13.53 7.20 32.54
N PRO A 262 -12.54 6.29 32.61
CA PRO A 262 -11.59 6.22 33.74
C PRO A 262 -10.72 7.47 33.91
N ASP A 263 -10.35 8.15 32.82
CA ASP A 263 -9.48 9.33 32.86
C ASP A 263 -10.22 10.59 33.33
N LEU A 264 -11.54 10.67 33.09
CA LEU A 264 -12.39 11.72 33.66
C LEU A 264 -12.47 11.66 35.20
N PHE A 265 -12.32 10.47 35.80
CA PHE A 265 -12.38 10.29 37.25
C PHE A 265 -11.01 10.30 37.93
N LYS A 266 -9.91 10.05 37.21
CA LYS A 266 -8.53 10.18 37.73
C LYS A 266 -8.05 11.64 37.87
N SER A 267 -8.58 12.56 37.06
CA SER A 267 -8.23 13.98 37.07
C SER A 267 -8.62 14.73 38.37
N LYS A 268 -9.51 14.17 39.21
CA LYS A 268 -10.01 14.85 40.42
C LYS A 268 -9.15 14.71 41.68
N ASN A 269 -8.04 13.96 41.67
CA ASN A 269 -7.21 13.72 42.86
C ASN A 269 -5.75 14.19 42.72
N VAL A 270 -5.53 15.43 42.25
CA VAL A 270 -4.27 16.14 42.49
C VAL A 270 -4.58 17.38 43.33
N HIS A 271 -4.47 17.23 44.65
CA HIS A 271 -4.46 18.36 45.57
C HIS A 271 -3.28 19.28 45.25
N SER A 272 -3.60 20.55 45.02
CA SER A 272 -2.69 21.68 44.92
C SER A 272 -1.80 21.80 46.16
N LYS A 273 -0.50 21.58 45.99
CA LYS A 273 0.51 22.25 46.84
C LYS A 273 0.94 23.54 46.11
N PRO A 274 0.87 24.71 46.76
CA PRO A 274 1.33 25.95 46.14
C PRO A 274 2.83 25.88 45.90
N ARG A 275 3.27 26.23 44.68
CA ARG A 275 4.69 26.41 44.35
C ARG A 275 5.18 27.66 45.05
N ASP A 276 6.17 27.48 45.91
CA ASP A 276 6.96 28.53 46.52
C ASP A 276 7.80 29.20 45.42
N THR A 277 7.45 30.42 45.06
CA THR A 277 8.23 31.26 44.14
C THR A 277 9.35 31.92 44.93
N THR A 278 10.52 31.29 44.95
CA THR A 278 11.77 31.99 45.26
C THR A 278 12.66 32.03 44.02
N LEU A 279 12.65 33.19 43.37
CA LEU A 279 13.71 33.62 42.47
C LEU A 279 15.06 33.55 43.21
N LYS A 280 16.01 32.80 42.67
CA LYS A 280 17.43 33.10 42.83
C LYS A 280 18.07 33.14 41.45
N SER A 281 18.45 34.34 41.05
CA SER A 281 19.48 34.60 40.07
C SER A 281 20.80 33.96 40.53
N ILE A 282 21.69 33.68 39.57
CA ILE A 282 23.10 34.12 39.54
C ILE A 282 23.76 33.47 38.31
N VAL A 283 24.25 34.35 37.44
CA VAL A 283 25.37 34.27 36.46
C VAL A 283 25.46 33.04 35.56
#